data_AF-A0A6V8K0U9-F1
#
_entry.id   AF-A0A6V8K0U9-F1
#
_cell.length_a   1.000
_cell.length_b   1.000
_cell.length_c   1.000
_cell.angle_alpha   90.00
_cell.angle_beta   90.00
_cell.angle_gamma   90.00
#
_symmetry.space_group_name_H-M   'P 1'
#
loop_
_entity.id
_entity.type
_entity.pdbx_description
1 polymer ?
#
loop_
_entity_poly.entity_id
_entity_poly.type
_entity_poly.pdbx_seq_one_letter_code
_entity_poly.pdbx_strand_id
1 'polypeptide(L)'
;MARSQRLAARLVEGQPFDFPVAAEDVPAGSELTVEFSTSGVDGPLRAEGIDGEVALETTTAAGDGLKLVQAFPAVVYERLDAAPRIRWASEAIVEPDGVARVDREASGTLRPDQVVLDTPGPPAQGAGADLRIDEDGTDRIEVSVSARGAGYLVVADAVQGQFTATVDGTPAELRPADHGLVAVAVPAGEHVVRVEYAAPYANLGGWVSMLMVIAIVMVVVVGRVRDRRRSTSEGFGAARQSQIVTSR
;
A
#
# COMPACT_ATOMS: atom_id res chain seq x y z
N MET A 1 12.61 25.92 -17.09
CA MET A 1 12.36 26.88 -15.99
C MET A 1 12.06 26.05 -14.76
N ALA A 2 12.99 25.95 -13.82
CA ALA A 2 12.77 25.22 -12.58
C ALA A 2 11.90 26.06 -11.63
N ARG A 3 10.93 25.44 -10.94
CA ARG A 3 10.02 26.13 -10.02
C ARG A 3 9.75 25.26 -8.81
N SER A 4 9.81 25.86 -7.63
CA SER A 4 9.38 25.25 -6.37
C SER A 4 8.45 26.25 -5.66
N GLN A 5 7.39 25.76 -5.03
CA GLN A 5 6.45 26.59 -4.27
C GLN A 5 6.22 25.94 -2.91
N ARG A 6 6.58 26.64 -1.83
CA ARG A 6 6.41 26.16 -0.46
C ARG A 6 5.61 27.16 0.35
N LEU A 7 4.51 26.69 0.93
CA LEU A 7 3.76 27.43 1.95
C LEU A 7 4.21 26.91 3.31
N ALA A 8 4.78 27.79 4.14
CA ALA A 8 5.13 27.47 5.52
C ALA A 8 4.22 28.22 6.48
N ALA A 9 3.60 27.48 7.40
CA ALA A 9 2.77 28.06 8.46
C ALA A 9 3.60 28.77 9.55
N ARG A 10 4.91 28.47 9.65
CA ARG A 10 5.81 29.06 10.64
C ARG A 10 7.27 28.98 10.17
N LEU A 11 7.94 30.13 10.15
CA LEU A 11 9.40 30.23 10.16
C LEU A 11 9.85 30.35 11.62
N VAL A 12 10.88 29.60 12.03
CA VAL A 12 11.41 29.62 13.40
C VAL A 12 12.80 30.22 13.35
N GLU A 13 13.05 31.20 14.21
CA GLU A 13 14.36 31.85 14.32
C GLU A 13 15.46 30.82 14.65
N GLY A 14 16.59 30.91 13.94
CA GLY A 14 17.73 30.00 14.12
C GLY A 14 17.52 28.57 13.59
N GLN A 15 16.46 28.32 12.81
CA GLN A 15 16.28 27.04 12.10
C GLN A 15 16.47 27.25 10.59
N PRO A 16 17.28 26.41 9.92
CA PRO A 16 17.42 26.47 8.48
C PRO A 16 16.07 26.18 7.81
N PHE A 17 15.87 26.79 6.64
CA PHE A 17 14.66 26.61 5.85
C PHE A 17 15.02 26.28 4.41
N ASP A 18 14.82 25.02 4.03
CA ASP A 18 15.26 24.51 2.74
C ASP A 18 14.23 24.69 1.63
N PHE A 19 14.71 25.02 0.43
CA PHE A 19 13.90 25.12 -0.79
C PHE A 19 14.52 24.23 -1.86
N PRO A 20 14.28 22.91 -1.83
CA PRO A 20 14.80 22.05 -2.89
C PRO A 20 14.08 22.39 -4.20
N VAL A 21 14.90 22.49 -5.25
CA VAL A 21 14.47 22.84 -6.61
C VAL A 21 14.80 21.66 -7.51
N ALA A 22 13.80 21.17 -8.25
CA ALA A 22 14.04 20.19 -9.31
C ALA A 22 14.84 20.87 -10.43
N ALA A 23 16.08 20.44 -10.60
CA ALA A 23 17.04 21.09 -11.48
C ALA A 23 17.59 20.13 -12.55
N GLU A 24 16.90 19.03 -12.83
CA GLU A 24 17.33 18.02 -13.81
C GLU A 24 17.61 18.61 -15.20
N ASP A 25 16.85 19.62 -15.61
CA ASP A 25 16.99 20.31 -16.89
C ASP A 25 17.77 21.65 -16.80
N VAL A 26 18.38 21.95 -15.64
CA VAL A 26 19.14 23.19 -15.44
C VAL A 26 20.62 22.94 -15.73
N PRO A 27 21.22 23.59 -16.74
CA PRO A 27 22.63 23.43 -17.03
C PRO A 27 23.53 23.81 -15.84
N ALA A 28 24.62 23.08 -15.63
CA ALA A 28 25.61 23.41 -14.62
C ALA A 28 26.16 24.84 -14.82
N GLY A 29 26.30 25.59 -13.73
CA GLY A 29 26.75 27.00 -13.77
C GLY A 29 25.68 28.00 -14.20
N SER A 30 24.42 27.58 -14.38
CA SER A 30 23.32 28.51 -14.61
C SER A 30 23.13 29.43 -13.41
N GLU A 31 22.97 30.72 -13.67
CA GLU A 31 22.57 31.67 -12.64
C GLU A 31 21.08 31.44 -12.30
N LEU A 32 20.80 31.17 -11.03
CA LEU A 32 19.45 30.91 -10.52
C LEU A 32 19.01 32.07 -9.64
N THR A 33 17.84 32.62 -9.93
CA THR A 33 17.22 33.67 -9.12
C THR A 33 16.14 33.05 -8.23
N VAL A 34 16.18 33.36 -6.93
CA VAL A 34 15.14 32.97 -5.97
C VAL A 34 14.40 34.23 -5.52
N GLU A 35 13.08 34.22 -5.64
CA GLU A 35 12.20 35.30 -5.19
C GLU A 35 11.42 34.86 -3.96
N PHE A 36 11.46 35.68 -2.89
CA PHE A 36 10.72 35.44 -1.66
C PHE A 36 9.65 36.50 -1.47
N SER A 37 8.41 36.08 -1.23
CA SER A 37 7.31 36.95 -0.83
C SER A 37 6.81 36.54 0.56
N THR A 38 6.67 37.50 1.47
CA THR A 38 6.10 37.27 2.81
C THR A 38 4.82 38.09 2.98
N SER A 39 3.91 37.60 3.82
CA SER A 39 2.65 38.29 4.14
C SER A 39 2.38 38.18 5.64
N GLY A 40 1.87 39.26 6.25
CA GLY A 40 1.52 39.27 7.69
C GLY A 40 2.71 39.45 8.65
N VAL A 41 3.79 40.10 8.20
CA VAL A 41 4.97 40.43 9.01
C VAL A 41 5.03 41.94 9.19
N ASP A 42 5.06 42.41 10.44
CA ASP A 42 5.27 43.84 10.76
C ASP A 42 6.78 44.14 10.81
N GLY A 43 7.39 44.39 9.65
CA GLY A 43 8.79 44.81 9.53
C GLY A 43 9.63 43.99 8.53
N PRO A 44 10.91 44.36 8.34
CA PRO A 44 11.81 43.68 7.41
C PRO A 44 12.17 42.28 7.91
N LEU A 45 12.03 41.27 7.03
CA LEU A 45 12.55 39.93 7.27
C LEU A 45 14.07 39.94 7.05
N ARG A 46 14.86 39.60 8.08
CA ARG A 46 16.29 39.32 7.92
C ARG A 46 16.44 37.83 7.65
N ALA A 47 16.91 37.49 6.46
CA ALA A 47 17.38 36.15 6.14
C ALA A 47 18.91 36.17 6.19
N GLU A 48 19.49 35.20 6.88
CA GLU A 48 20.93 34.95 6.88
C GLU A 48 21.13 33.53 6.33
N GLY A 49 22.05 33.39 5.38
CA GLY A 49 22.45 32.10 4.85
C GLY A 49 23.33 31.32 5.83
N ILE A 50 23.59 30.05 5.54
CA ILE A 50 24.58 29.29 6.31
C ILE A 50 25.96 29.86 5.96
N ASP A 51 26.78 30.18 6.97
CA ASP A 51 28.07 30.86 6.81
C ASP A 51 28.01 32.21 6.07
N GLY A 52 26.84 32.88 6.09
CA GLY A 52 26.62 34.16 5.42
C GLY A 52 26.22 34.04 3.95
N GLU A 53 26.08 32.83 3.41
CA GLU A 53 25.72 32.57 2.02
C GLU A 53 24.40 31.80 1.89
N VAL A 54 23.51 32.27 1.00
CA VAL A 54 22.29 31.53 0.68
C VAL A 54 22.69 30.28 -0.12
N ALA A 55 22.56 29.12 0.50
CA ALA A 55 22.81 27.85 -0.16
C ALA A 55 21.58 27.42 -0.98
N LEU A 56 21.80 27.08 -2.25
CA LEU A 56 20.82 26.42 -3.09
C LEU A 56 21.30 25.00 -3.36
N GLU A 57 20.56 24.03 -2.83
CA GLU A 57 20.81 22.61 -3.13
C GLU A 57 19.91 22.18 -4.29
N THR A 58 20.54 21.65 -5.33
CA THR A 58 19.84 21.09 -6.50
C THR A 58 19.79 19.58 -6.42
N THR A 59 18.61 19.02 -6.63
CA THR A 59 18.45 17.58 -6.86
C THR A 59 18.42 17.32 -8.37
N THR A 60 19.22 16.37 -8.83
CA THR A 60 19.30 15.94 -10.24
C THR A 60 19.29 14.43 -10.32
N ALA A 61 18.83 13.88 -11.45
CA ALA A 61 18.94 12.45 -11.71
C ALA A 61 20.40 12.07 -12.05
N ALA A 62 20.82 10.86 -11.70
CA ALA A 62 22.19 10.40 -11.91
C ALA A 62 22.49 10.01 -13.37
N GLY A 63 21.52 10.11 -14.28
CA GLY A 63 21.66 9.70 -15.69
C GLY A 63 21.58 8.18 -15.89
N ASP A 64 21.03 7.45 -14.92
CA ASP A 64 20.91 5.99 -14.83
C ASP A 64 19.49 5.47 -15.15
N GLY A 65 18.78 6.17 -16.03
CA GLY A 65 17.38 5.84 -16.38
C GLY A 65 16.33 6.38 -15.39
N LEU A 66 16.76 7.17 -14.40
CA LEU A 66 15.89 7.88 -13.48
C LEU A 66 15.53 9.28 -14.01
N LYS A 67 14.30 9.70 -13.76
CA LYS A 67 13.80 11.05 -13.99
C LYS A 67 13.28 11.64 -12.69
N LEU A 68 13.66 12.86 -12.35
CA LEU A 68 13.21 13.53 -11.13
C LEU A 68 11.77 14.06 -11.32
N VAL A 69 10.80 13.43 -10.67
CA VAL A 69 9.39 13.85 -10.73
C VAL A 69 9.08 14.90 -9.67
N GLN A 70 9.72 14.80 -8.51
CA GLN A 70 9.47 15.70 -7.39
C GLN A 70 10.76 15.87 -6.56
N ALA A 71 11.09 17.10 -6.18
CA ALA A 71 12.19 17.39 -5.27
C ALA A 71 11.74 17.70 -3.83
N PHE A 72 10.44 17.97 -3.61
CA PHE A 72 9.86 18.36 -2.31
C PHE A 72 8.39 17.90 -2.18
N PRO A 73 7.91 17.50 -0.97
CA PRO A 73 8.60 17.35 0.31
C PRO A 73 9.47 16.09 0.43
N ALA A 74 9.37 15.22 -0.56
CA ALA A 74 10.27 14.08 -0.74
C ALA A 74 10.84 14.13 -2.16
N VAL A 75 12.04 13.61 -2.31
CA VAL A 75 12.64 13.37 -3.62
C VAL A 75 12.02 12.09 -4.20
N VAL A 76 11.33 12.22 -5.33
CA VAL A 76 10.69 11.12 -6.05
C VAL A 76 11.28 11.03 -7.44
N TYR A 77 11.79 9.86 -7.79
CA TYR A 77 12.25 9.54 -9.14
C TYR A 77 11.30 8.56 -9.82
N GLU A 78 11.03 8.78 -11.09
CA GLU A 78 10.43 7.81 -11.99
C GLU A 78 11.55 7.00 -12.65
N ARG A 79 11.41 5.67 -12.60
CA ARG A 79 12.29 4.75 -13.33
C ARG A 79 11.70 4.52 -14.72
N LEU A 80 12.35 5.04 -15.75
CA LEU A 80 11.85 5.03 -17.13
C LEU A 80 11.93 3.66 -17.81
N ASP A 81 12.81 2.79 -17.31
CA ASP A 81 13.09 1.46 -17.84
C ASP A 81 12.46 0.34 -17.00
N ALA A 82 11.56 0.67 -16.08
CA ALA A 82 10.87 -0.31 -15.26
C ALA A 82 9.99 -1.22 -16.12
N ALA A 83 10.08 -2.53 -15.88
CA ALA A 83 9.14 -3.47 -16.46
C ALA A 83 7.71 -3.18 -15.96
N PRO A 84 6.66 -3.45 -16.77
CA PRO A 84 5.28 -3.31 -16.30
C PRO A 84 5.03 -4.13 -15.04
N ARG A 85 4.26 -3.58 -14.10
CA ARG A 85 3.89 -4.27 -12.84
C ARG A 85 3.24 -5.62 -13.10
N ILE A 86 2.35 -5.70 -14.11
CA ILE A 86 1.75 -6.94 -14.59
C ILE A 86 2.36 -7.22 -15.96
N ARG A 87 3.06 -8.34 -16.10
CA ARG A 87 3.80 -8.68 -17.32
C ARG A 87 3.72 -10.17 -17.65
N TRP A 88 3.94 -10.49 -18.92
CA TRP A 88 4.07 -11.86 -19.39
C TRP A 88 5.54 -12.28 -19.40
N ALA A 89 5.84 -13.43 -18.81
CA ALA A 89 7.12 -14.10 -18.94
C ALA A 89 6.97 -15.35 -19.79
N SER A 90 7.57 -15.33 -20.99
CA SER A 90 7.60 -16.44 -21.93
C SER A 90 8.73 -17.43 -21.67
N GLU A 91 9.64 -17.11 -20.74
CA GLU A 91 10.74 -17.98 -20.32
C GLU A 91 10.85 -17.96 -18.79
N ALA A 92 11.10 -19.13 -18.20
CA ALA A 92 11.31 -19.29 -16.76
C ALA A 92 12.72 -19.81 -16.48
N ILE A 93 13.41 -19.15 -15.57
CA ILE A 93 14.72 -19.55 -15.04
C ILE A 93 14.49 -20.07 -13.63
N VAL A 94 15.01 -21.25 -13.30
CA VAL A 94 14.92 -21.79 -11.94
C VAL A 94 16.25 -21.55 -11.24
N GLU A 95 16.22 -20.81 -10.14
CA GLU A 95 17.36 -20.54 -9.28
C GLU A 95 16.94 -20.75 -7.82
N PRO A 96 17.21 -21.92 -7.24
CA PRO A 96 16.78 -22.24 -5.87
C PRO A 96 17.50 -21.42 -4.80
N ASP A 97 18.74 -20.99 -5.05
CA ASP A 97 19.51 -20.23 -4.07
C ASP A 97 19.04 -18.78 -4.00
N GLY A 98 18.64 -18.35 -2.79
CA GLY A 98 18.06 -17.04 -2.59
C GLY A 98 19.02 -15.89 -2.88
N VAL A 99 20.32 -16.06 -2.57
CA VAL A 99 21.34 -15.03 -2.80
C VAL A 99 21.65 -14.93 -4.29
N ALA A 100 21.82 -16.06 -4.97
CA ALA A 100 22.04 -16.12 -6.41
C ALA A 100 20.87 -15.54 -7.21
N ARG A 101 19.61 -15.71 -6.76
CA ARG A 101 18.45 -15.03 -7.35
C ARG A 101 18.58 -13.51 -7.29
N VAL A 102 18.86 -12.97 -6.09
CA VAL A 102 19.01 -11.52 -5.90
C VAL A 102 20.17 -10.98 -6.72
N ASP A 103 21.32 -11.66 -6.73
CA ASP A 103 22.48 -11.25 -7.53
C ASP A 103 22.17 -11.23 -9.02
N ARG A 104 21.40 -12.21 -9.50
CA ARG A 104 20.94 -12.28 -10.90
C ARG A 104 20.00 -11.11 -11.24
N GLU A 105 19.05 -10.80 -10.38
CA GLU A 105 18.14 -9.66 -10.57
C GLU A 105 18.90 -8.33 -10.55
N ALA A 106 19.82 -8.16 -9.61
CA ALA A 106 20.67 -6.98 -9.49
C ALA A 106 21.67 -6.81 -10.65
N SER A 107 21.94 -7.88 -11.43
CA SER A 107 22.89 -7.83 -12.54
C SER A 107 22.46 -6.95 -13.72
N GLY A 108 21.16 -6.64 -13.84
CA GLY A 108 20.60 -5.91 -14.97
C GLY A 108 20.57 -6.69 -16.29
N THR A 109 20.80 -8.01 -16.26
CA THR A 109 20.85 -8.86 -17.47
C THR A 109 19.56 -9.60 -17.78
N LEU A 110 18.60 -9.63 -16.84
CA LEU A 110 17.31 -10.27 -17.03
C LEU A 110 16.47 -9.50 -18.05
N ARG A 111 15.88 -10.23 -18.98
CA ARG A 111 14.97 -9.63 -19.96
C ARG A 111 13.57 -9.47 -19.36
N PRO A 112 12.77 -8.48 -19.82
CA PRO A 112 11.40 -8.28 -19.33
C PRO A 112 10.45 -9.47 -19.56
N ASP A 113 10.79 -10.38 -20.47
CA ASP A 113 10.03 -11.60 -20.81
C ASP A 113 10.49 -12.84 -20.02
N GLN A 114 11.39 -12.68 -19.06
CA GLN A 114 11.90 -13.75 -18.20
C GLN A 114 11.35 -13.64 -16.77
N VAL A 115 11.15 -14.77 -16.11
CA VAL A 115 10.83 -14.84 -14.67
C VAL A 115 11.80 -15.78 -13.97
N VAL A 116 12.27 -15.40 -12.79
CA VAL A 116 13.13 -16.25 -11.94
C VAL A 116 12.27 -16.92 -10.88
N LEU A 117 12.22 -18.24 -10.87
CA LEU A 117 11.46 -19.05 -9.91
C LEU A 117 12.41 -19.71 -8.90
N ASP A 118 11.94 -19.91 -7.69
CA ASP A 118 12.67 -20.64 -6.65
C ASP A 118 12.64 -22.17 -6.85
N THR A 119 11.56 -22.65 -7.47
CA THR A 119 11.26 -24.06 -7.68
C THR A 119 10.80 -24.32 -9.12
N PRO A 120 11.05 -25.52 -9.66
CA PRO A 120 10.55 -25.87 -11.00
C PRO A 120 9.03 -25.81 -11.09
N GLY A 121 8.52 -25.26 -12.20
CA GLY A 121 7.09 -25.23 -12.53
C GLY A 121 6.80 -25.69 -13.97
N PRO A 122 5.56 -25.52 -14.45
CA PRO A 122 5.20 -25.81 -15.83
C PRO A 122 6.12 -25.10 -16.84
N PRO A 123 6.57 -25.77 -17.91
CA PRO A 123 7.52 -25.15 -18.84
C PRO A 123 6.87 -24.00 -19.61
N ALA A 124 7.56 -22.86 -19.66
CA ALA A 124 7.24 -21.78 -20.57
C ALA A 124 7.75 -22.11 -21.99
N GLN A 125 7.01 -21.68 -23.02
CA GLN A 125 7.22 -22.11 -24.41
C GLN A 125 7.84 -21.02 -25.31
N GLY A 126 8.33 -19.92 -24.74
CA GLY A 126 9.02 -18.86 -25.48
C GLY A 126 8.12 -17.98 -26.35
N ALA A 127 6.79 -18.14 -26.27
CA ALA A 127 5.84 -17.35 -27.04
C ALA A 127 5.22 -16.23 -26.19
N GLY A 128 5.04 -15.06 -26.78
CA GLY A 128 4.43 -13.90 -26.11
C GLY A 128 2.90 -14.02 -25.94
N ALA A 129 2.36 -13.15 -25.10
CA ALA A 129 0.92 -13.02 -24.87
C ALA A 129 0.47 -11.57 -24.97
N ASP A 130 -0.79 -11.36 -25.37
CA ASP A 130 -1.44 -10.06 -25.29
C ASP A 130 -2.23 -10.00 -23.98
N LEU A 131 -2.00 -8.96 -23.17
CA LEU A 131 -2.60 -8.81 -21.85
C LEU A 131 -3.60 -7.65 -21.86
N ARG A 132 -4.76 -7.87 -21.24
CA ARG A 132 -5.74 -6.83 -20.95
C ARG A 132 -6.05 -6.86 -19.47
N ILE A 133 -5.64 -5.81 -18.77
CA ILE A 133 -5.86 -5.65 -17.34
C ILE A 133 -7.32 -5.23 -17.14
N ASP A 134 -8.13 -6.14 -16.61
CA ASP A 134 -9.55 -5.93 -16.33
C ASP A 134 -9.74 -5.18 -15.01
N GLU A 135 -8.93 -5.51 -14.00
CA GLU A 135 -8.94 -4.90 -12.67
C GLU A 135 -7.52 -4.86 -12.11
N ASP A 136 -7.12 -3.72 -11.56
CA ASP A 136 -5.86 -3.51 -10.85
C ASP A 136 -6.12 -2.82 -9.50
N GLY A 137 -6.62 -3.61 -8.54
CA GLY A 137 -6.90 -3.18 -7.18
C GLY A 137 -5.87 -3.67 -6.18
N THR A 138 -6.03 -3.26 -4.92
CA THR A 138 -5.18 -3.72 -3.80
C THR A 138 -5.52 -5.15 -3.38
N ASP A 139 -6.80 -5.52 -3.46
CA ASP A 139 -7.32 -6.78 -2.93
C ASP A 139 -7.61 -7.78 -4.05
N ARG A 140 -7.64 -7.31 -5.30
CA ARG A 140 -7.97 -8.10 -6.48
C ARG A 140 -7.28 -7.54 -7.72
N ILE A 141 -6.70 -8.45 -8.49
CA ILE A 141 -6.14 -8.23 -9.82
C ILE A 141 -6.81 -9.22 -10.76
N GLU A 142 -7.31 -8.75 -11.90
CA GLU A 142 -7.90 -9.58 -12.94
C GLU A 142 -7.33 -9.21 -14.30
N VAL A 143 -6.87 -10.23 -15.03
CA VAL A 143 -6.18 -10.04 -16.31
C VAL A 143 -6.70 -11.07 -17.30
N SER A 144 -7.22 -10.59 -18.43
CA SER A 144 -7.45 -11.41 -19.62
C SER A 144 -6.14 -11.58 -20.40
N VAL A 145 -5.80 -12.83 -20.71
CA VAL A 145 -4.54 -13.24 -21.33
C VAL A 145 -4.83 -13.99 -22.62
N SER A 146 -4.32 -13.49 -23.74
CA SER A 146 -4.28 -14.20 -25.03
C SER A 146 -2.86 -14.70 -25.27
N ALA A 147 -2.57 -15.92 -24.84
CA ALA A 147 -1.23 -16.51 -24.84
C ALA A 147 -0.97 -17.36 -26.10
N ARG A 148 0.07 -17.02 -26.86
CA ARG A 148 0.48 -17.78 -28.07
C ARG A 148 1.20 -19.10 -27.73
N GLY A 149 1.60 -19.27 -26.49
CA GLY A 149 2.23 -20.47 -25.93
C GLY A 149 2.17 -20.40 -24.40
N ALA A 150 2.43 -21.51 -23.71
CA ALA A 150 2.41 -21.51 -22.24
C ALA A 150 3.49 -20.58 -21.67
N GLY A 151 3.20 -19.94 -20.53
CA GLY A 151 4.13 -19.04 -19.86
C GLY A 151 3.60 -18.63 -18.49
N TYR A 152 4.07 -17.48 -18.00
CA TYR A 152 3.76 -17.00 -16.66
C TYR A 152 3.23 -15.58 -16.70
N LEU A 153 2.10 -15.34 -16.03
CA LEU A 153 1.68 -13.99 -15.66
C LEU A 153 2.41 -13.61 -14.37
N VAL A 154 3.29 -12.63 -14.45
CA VAL A 154 4.05 -12.09 -13.30
C VAL A 154 3.34 -10.85 -12.79
N VAL A 155 3.17 -10.78 -11.47
CA VAL A 155 2.65 -9.60 -10.76
C VAL A 155 3.73 -9.11 -9.82
N ALA A 156 4.20 -7.89 -10.04
CA ALA A 156 5.29 -7.25 -9.31
C ALA A 156 4.85 -6.70 -7.95
N ASP A 157 4.16 -7.55 -7.18
CA ASP A 157 3.70 -7.28 -5.84
C ASP A 157 4.22 -8.36 -4.89
N ALA A 158 4.50 -7.97 -3.65
CA ALA A 158 4.82 -8.89 -2.56
C ALA A 158 3.54 -9.58 -2.03
N VAL A 159 2.86 -10.29 -2.92
CA VAL A 159 1.59 -10.97 -2.67
C VAL A 159 1.86 -12.19 -1.77
N GLN A 160 1.65 -12.05 -0.46
CA GLN A 160 1.99 -13.07 0.53
C GLN A 160 0.78 -13.63 1.27
N GLY A 161 0.85 -14.94 1.59
CA GLY A 161 0.16 -15.64 2.67
C GLY A 161 -1.36 -15.81 2.58
N GLN A 162 -2.10 -14.78 2.19
CA GLN A 162 -3.56 -14.76 2.17
C GLN A 162 -4.14 -14.45 0.81
N PHE A 163 -3.31 -14.44 -0.23
CA PHE A 163 -3.79 -14.30 -1.60
C PHE A 163 -3.89 -15.68 -2.26
N THR A 164 -4.86 -15.79 -3.16
CA THR A 164 -5.10 -16.97 -3.98
C THR A 164 -5.12 -16.59 -5.45
N ALA A 165 -4.70 -17.51 -6.31
CA ALA A 165 -4.79 -17.35 -7.75
C ALA A 165 -5.77 -18.33 -8.36
N THR A 166 -6.42 -17.92 -9.45
CA THR A 166 -7.19 -18.81 -10.32
C THR A 166 -6.88 -18.53 -11.78
N VAL A 167 -6.95 -19.57 -12.60
CA VAL A 167 -6.95 -19.48 -14.07
C VAL A 167 -8.29 -20.06 -14.53
N ASP A 168 -9.10 -19.25 -15.19
CA ASP A 168 -10.47 -19.58 -15.61
C ASP A 168 -11.35 -20.07 -14.45
N GLY A 169 -11.17 -19.48 -13.27
CA GLY A 169 -11.88 -19.86 -12.04
C GLY A 169 -11.41 -21.17 -11.41
N THR A 170 -10.44 -21.87 -12.01
CA THR A 170 -9.82 -23.05 -11.41
C THR A 170 -8.66 -22.61 -10.52
N PRO A 171 -8.52 -23.14 -9.28
CA PRO A 171 -7.40 -22.80 -8.41
C PRO A 171 -6.06 -23.05 -9.10
N ALA A 172 -5.21 -22.02 -9.07
CA ALA A 172 -3.87 -22.05 -9.61
C ALA A 172 -2.86 -21.73 -8.52
N GLU A 173 -1.67 -22.30 -8.64
CA GLU A 173 -0.60 -22.05 -7.70
C GLU A 173 0.00 -20.66 -7.93
N LEU A 174 -0.03 -19.83 -6.89
CA LEU A 174 0.68 -18.57 -6.84
C LEU A 174 2.13 -18.85 -6.44
N ARG A 175 3.04 -18.78 -7.40
CA ARG A 175 4.45 -19.14 -7.22
C ARG A 175 5.29 -17.94 -6.82
N PRO A 176 6.25 -18.09 -5.89
CA PRO A 176 7.30 -17.09 -5.69
C PRO A 176 8.06 -16.85 -7.00
N ALA A 177 8.23 -15.57 -7.33
CA ALA A 177 8.91 -15.13 -8.54
C ALA A 177 9.80 -13.93 -8.24
N ASP A 178 10.87 -13.76 -9.00
CA ASP A 178 11.79 -12.60 -8.92
C ASP A 178 12.10 -12.20 -7.46
N HIS A 179 12.50 -13.21 -6.68
CA HIS A 179 12.80 -13.25 -5.24
C HIS A 179 11.71 -12.78 -4.27
N GLY A 180 10.91 -11.77 -4.59
CA GLY A 180 9.91 -11.15 -3.72
C GLY A 180 8.57 -10.85 -4.40
N LEU A 181 8.38 -11.27 -5.65
CA LEU A 181 7.17 -11.11 -6.44
C LEU A 181 6.43 -12.44 -6.57
N VAL A 182 5.37 -12.47 -7.37
CA VAL A 182 4.60 -13.69 -7.64
C VAL A 182 4.33 -13.92 -9.12
N ALA A 183 4.16 -15.18 -9.49
CA ALA A 183 3.79 -15.60 -10.83
C ALA A 183 2.70 -16.68 -10.82
N VAL A 184 1.86 -16.67 -11.84
CA VAL A 184 0.85 -17.71 -12.11
C VAL A 184 1.18 -18.34 -13.45
N ALA A 185 1.29 -19.67 -13.49
CA ALA A 185 1.47 -20.40 -14.75
C ALA A 185 0.17 -20.39 -15.55
N VAL A 186 0.24 -19.99 -16.82
CA VAL A 186 -0.91 -19.88 -17.72
C VAL A 186 -0.64 -20.72 -18.97
N PRO A 187 -1.56 -21.62 -19.35
CA PRO A 187 -1.46 -22.38 -20.59
C PRO A 187 -1.54 -21.49 -21.85
N ALA A 188 -1.28 -22.09 -23.01
CA ALA A 188 -1.54 -21.43 -24.30
C ALA A 188 -3.05 -21.33 -24.55
N GLY A 189 -3.51 -20.19 -25.07
CA GLY A 189 -4.93 -19.93 -25.33
C GLY A 189 -5.43 -18.64 -24.70
N GLU A 190 -6.75 -18.52 -24.63
CA GLU A 190 -7.44 -17.40 -23.98
C GLU A 190 -7.79 -17.77 -22.54
N HIS A 191 -7.34 -16.97 -21.59
CA HIS A 191 -7.51 -17.24 -20.17
C HIS A 191 -7.86 -15.97 -19.38
N VAL A 192 -8.59 -16.12 -18.29
CA VAL A 192 -8.76 -15.08 -17.27
C VAL A 192 -8.00 -15.51 -16.02
N VAL A 193 -6.99 -14.73 -15.66
CA VAL A 193 -6.22 -14.93 -14.43
C VAL A 193 -6.72 -13.96 -13.38
N ARG A 194 -7.04 -14.47 -12.20
CA ARG A 194 -7.42 -13.66 -11.04
C ARG A 194 -6.50 -13.95 -9.87
N VAL A 195 -5.97 -12.90 -9.26
CA VAL A 195 -5.25 -12.94 -7.99
C VAL A 195 -6.05 -12.11 -6.99
N GLU A 196 -6.43 -12.71 -5.87
CA GLU A 196 -7.33 -12.05 -4.91
C GLU A 196 -6.97 -12.38 -3.45
N TYR A 197 -7.21 -11.43 -2.55
CA TYR A 197 -7.04 -11.60 -1.12
C TYR A 197 -8.18 -12.46 -0.57
N ALA A 198 -7.86 -13.68 -0.17
CA ALA A 198 -8.77 -14.63 0.45
C ALA A 198 -9.03 -14.24 1.91
N ALA A 199 -9.76 -13.15 2.14
CA ALA A 199 -10.05 -12.55 3.45
C ALA A 199 -10.60 -13.57 4.49
N PRO A 200 -9.73 -14.30 5.23
CA PRO A 200 -10.15 -15.53 5.91
C PRO A 200 -10.91 -15.23 7.21
N TYR A 201 -10.84 -13.99 7.68
CA TYR A 201 -11.44 -13.51 8.92
C TYR A 201 -12.54 -12.48 8.71
N ALA A 202 -12.99 -12.25 7.47
CA ALA A 202 -14.01 -11.24 7.16
C ALA A 202 -15.28 -11.41 8.03
N ASN A 203 -15.64 -12.65 8.36
CA ASN A 203 -16.84 -12.96 9.15
C ASN A 203 -16.62 -12.94 10.67
N LEU A 204 -15.37 -12.96 11.15
CA LEU A 204 -15.08 -13.03 12.58
C LEU A 204 -15.52 -11.76 13.33
N GLY A 205 -15.35 -10.59 12.69
CA GLY A 205 -15.85 -9.32 13.23
C GLY A 205 -17.37 -9.35 13.43
N GLY A 206 -18.11 -9.90 12.47
CA GLY A 206 -19.57 -10.06 12.57
C GLY A 206 -19.98 -10.90 13.79
N TRP A 207 -19.31 -12.03 14.03
CA TRP A 207 -19.56 -12.87 15.20
C TRP A 207 -19.24 -12.17 16.52
N VAL A 208 -18.11 -11.47 16.61
CA VAL A 208 -17.72 -10.74 17.81
C VAL A 208 -18.71 -9.60 18.11
N SER A 209 -19.09 -8.82 17.11
CA SER A 209 -20.10 -7.77 17.25
C SER A 209 -21.45 -8.34 17.71
N MET A 210 -21.88 -9.47 17.13
CA MET A 210 -23.14 -10.11 17.53
C MET A 210 -23.10 -10.58 18.99
N LEU A 211 -22.02 -11.20 19.43
CA LEU A 211 -21.85 -11.63 20.82
C LEU A 211 -21.86 -10.45 21.80
N MET A 212 -21.24 -9.32 21.42
CA MET A 212 -21.24 -8.12 22.25
C MET A 212 -22.64 -7.51 22.40
N VAL A 213 -23.42 -7.48 21.30
CA VAL A 213 -24.81 -7.04 21.34
C VAL A 213 -25.65 -7.95 22.25
N ILE A 214 -25.47 -9.27 22.16
CA ILE A 214 -26.16 -10.25 23.04
C ILE A 214 -25.80 -10.00 24.51
N ALA A 215 -24.52 -9.77 24.82
CA ALA A 215 -24.07 -9.47 26.18
C ALA A 215 -24.69 -8.18 26.73
N ILE A 216 -24.73 -7.10 25.94
CA ILE A 216 -25.37 -5.83 26.32
C ILE A 216 -26.86 -6.04 26.59
N VAL A 217 -27.57 -6.73 25.70
CA VAL A 217 -29.00 -7.05 25.88
C VAL A 217 -29.22 -7.84 27.16
N MET A 218 -28.38 -8.84 27.44
CA MET A 218 -28.47 -9.65 28.65
C MET A 218 -28.30 -8.81 29.92
N VAL A 219 -27.32 -7.89 29.96
CA VAL A 219 -27.11 -6.98 31.09
C VAL A 219 -28.32 -6.08 31.32
N VAL A 220 -28.88 -5.50 30.25
CA VAL A 220 -30.06 -4.62 30.32
C VAL A 220 -31.29 -5.39 30.82
N VAL A 221 -31.52 -6.59 30.29
CA VAL A 221 -32.66 -7.45 30.69
C VAL A 221 -32.52 -7.88 32.15
N VAL A 222 -31.34 -8.35 32.56
CA VAL A 222 -31.08 -8.77 33.95
C VAL A 222 -31.22 -7.58 34.91
N GLY A 223 -30.71 -6.40 34.54
CA GLY A 223 -30.88 -5.16 35.29
C GLY A 223 -32.36 -4.84 35.52
N ARG A 224 -33.16 -4.81 34.44
CA ARG A 224 -34.60 -4.54 34.54
C ARG A 224 -35.38 -5.58 35.34
N VAL A 225 -35.02 -6.87 35.23
CA VAL A 225 -35.67 -7.93 36.02
C VAL A 225 -35.32 -7.79 37.51
N ARG A 226 -34.08 -7.43 37.84
CA ARG A 226 -33.66 -7.19 39.23
C ARG A 226 -34.33 -5.96 39.83
N ASP A 227 -34.43 -4.86 39.09
CA ASP A 227 -35.10 -3.64 39.58
C ASP A 227 -36.60 -3.85 39.80
N ARG A 228 -37.28 -4.58 38.89
CA ARG A 228 -38.69 -4.96 39.08
C ARG A 228 -38.92 -5.82 40.32
N ARG A 229 -37.98 -6.70 40.68
CA ARG A 229 -38.07 -7.53 41.89
C ARG A 229 -37.84 -6.73 43.17
N ARG A 230 -36.98 -5.70 43.13
CA ARG A 230 -36.71 -4.80 44.27
C ARG A 230 -37.90 -3.88 44.60
N SER A 231 -38.63 -3.39 43.60
CA SER A 231 -39.83 -2.56 43.83
C SER A 231 -40.98 -3.33 44.49
N THR A 232 -41.07 -4.65 44.30
CA THR A 232 -42.10 -5.49 44.94
C THR A 232 -41.81 -5.77 46.41
N SER A 233 -40.53 -5.83 46.82
CA SER A 233 -40.16 -6.03 48.23
C SER A 233 -40.36 -4.79 49.11
N GLU A 234 -40.24 -3.58 48.56
CA GLU A 234 -40.49 -2.35 49.33
C GLU A 234 -41.98 -2.09 49.56
N GLY A 235 -42.86 -2.47 48.61
CA GLY A 235 -44.31 -2.36 48.78
C GLY A 235 -44.91 -3.26 49.87
N PHE A 236 -44.28 -4.43 50.13
CA PHE A 236 -44.72 -5.34 51.20
C PHE A 236 -44.26 -4.89 52.60
N GLY A 237 -43.20 -4.09 52.70
CA GLY A 237 -42.72 -3.52 53.97
C GLY A 237 -43.59 -2.36 54.47
N ALA A 238 -44.03 -1.47 53.57
CA ALA A 238 -44.85 -0.31 53.92
C ALA A 238 -46.27 -0.70 54.41
N ALA A 239 -46.85 -1.78 53.87
CA ALA A 239 -48.17 -2.26 54.30
C ALA A 239 -48.18 -2.79 55.74
N ARG A 240 -47.06 -3.34 56.23
CA ARG A 240 -46.96 -3.91 57.59
C ARG A 240 -46.77 -2.88 58.70
N GLN A 241 -46.22 -1.70 58.40
CA GLN A 241 -46.02 -0.65 59.41
C GLN A 241 -47.30 0.15 59.74
N SER A 242 -48.28 0.20 58.84
CA SER A 242 -49.55 0.93 59.10
C SER A 242 -50.49 0.23 60.07
N GLN A 243 -50.39 -1.11 60.24
CA GLN A 243 -51.27 -1.85 61.15
C GLN A 243 -50.85 -1.82 62.62
N ILE A 244 -49.64 -1.36 62.96
CA ILE A 244 -49.13 -1.41 64.35
C ILE A 244 -49.44 -0.12 65.14
N VAL A 245 -49.84 0.98 64.48
CA VAL A 245 -50.03 2.29 65.14
C VAL A 245 -51.48 2.55 65.60
N THR A 246 -52.46 1.71 65.23
CA THR A 246 -53.87 1.87 65.66
C THR A 246 -54.25 0.86 66.75
N SER A 247 -53.56 0.85 67.88
CA SER A 247 -54.14 0.33 69.12
C SER A 247 -53.45 0.95 70.34
N ARG A 248 -53.94 2.10 70.81
CA ARG A 248 -53.88 2.53 72.20
C ARG A 248 -54.91 3.62 72.45
#